data_AF-A0A7C1Z1C6-F1
#
_entry.id   AF-A0A7C1Z1C6-F1
#
_cell.length_a   1.000
_cell.length_b   1.000
_cell.length_c   1.000
_cell.angle_alpha   90.00
_cell.angle_beta   90.00
_cell.angle_gamma   90.00
#
_symmetry.space_group_name_H-M   'P 1'
#
loop_
_entity.id
_entity.type
_entity.pdbx_description
1 polymer ?
#
loop_
_entity_poly.entity_id
_entity_poly.type
_entity_poly.pdbx_seq_one_letter_code
_entity_poly.pdbx_strand_id
1 'polypeptide(L)'
;MNYPGSTQVGLGKKLLEQYPWSGFETHPEWADSICFAAGIPGEVRFVYLPRRNIYNWEGPLVKDLDPTVDWHVYYFDPATGREFDQGTIKASSESGDNTAKPVDFKKNVPSPQDWVLVFEKTGY
;
A
#
# COMPACT_ATOMS: atom_id res chain seq x y z
N MET A 1 -30.72 11.45 -3.16
CA MET A 1 -29.61 11.99 -2.35
C MET A 1 -28.37 11.19 -2.72
N ASN A 2 -27.37 11.80 -3.36
CA ASN A 2 -26.13 11.12 -3.74
C ASN A 2 -25.00 11.70 -2.90
N TYR A 3 -24.61 11.00 -1.84
CA TYR A 3 -23.48 11.40 -0.99
C TYR A 3 -22.24 10.63 -1.39
N PRO A 4 -21.25 11.27 -2.04
CA PRO A 4 -20.05 10.58 -2.48
C PRO A 4 -19.29 9.92 -1.32
N GLY A 5 -19.32 10.52 -0.13
CA GLY A 5 -18.66 9.97 1.06
C GLY A 5 -19.19 8.61 1.50
N SER A 6 -20.50 8.35 1.43
CA SER A 6 -21.04 7.02 1.80
C SER A 6 -20.60 5.93 0.81
N THR A 7 -20.47 6.28 -0.47
CA THR A 7 -19.94 5.37 -1.49
C THR A 7 -18.48 5.05 -1.22
N GLN A 8 -17.67 6.05 -0.86
CA GLN A 8 -16.25 5.89 -0.53
C GLN A 8 -16.02 4.98 0.67
N VAL A 9 -16.85 5.09 1.71
CA VAL A 9 -16.83 4.14 2.85
C VAL A 9 -17.13 2.71 2.37
N GLY A 10 -18.11 2.55 1.48
CA GLY A 10 -18.43 1.26 0.88
C GLY A 10 -17.30 0.67 0.03
N LEU A 11 -16.55 1.51 -0.68
CA LEU A 11 -15.35 1.10 -1.43
C LEU A 11 -14.23 0.63 -0.49
N GLY A 12 -13.96 1.36 0.58
CA GLY A 12 -13.00 0.95 1.60
C GLY A 12 -13.37 -0.39 2.25
N LYS A 13 -14.65 -0.59 2.58
CA LYS A 13 -15.17 -1.89 3.05
C LYS A 13 -14.90 -3.00 2.03
N LYS A 14 -15.26 -2.77 0.76
CA LYS A 14 -15.07 -3.77 -0.31
C LYS A 14 -13.60 -4.15 -0.49
N LEU A 15 -12.67 -3.21 -0.33
CA LEU A 15 -11.24 -3.50 -0.34
C LEU A 15 -10.84 -4.39 0.86
N LEU A 16 -11.22 -4.01 2.08
CA LEU A 16 -10.87 -4.76 3.29
C LEU A 16 -11.43 -6.19 3.29
N GLU A 17 -12.63 -6.40 2.75
CA GLU A 17 -13.27 -7.72 2.65
C GLU A 17 -12.52 -8.71 1.73
N GLN A 18 -11.54 -8.26 0.95
CA GLN A 18 -10.68 -9.13 0.14
C GLN A 18 -9.57 -9.79 0.96
N TYR A 19 -9.33 -9.32 2.19
CA TYR A 19 -8.25 -9.77 3.07
C TYR A 19 -8.83 -10.25 4.41
N PRO A 20 -8.06 -11.03 5.20
CA PRO A 20 -8.44 -11.38 6.57
C PRO A 20 -8.27 -10.17 7.52
N TRP A 21 -9.00 -9.08 7.24
CA TRP A 21 -8.82 -7.75 7.84
C TRP A 21 -8.91 -7.72 9.36
N SER A 22 -9.57 -8.70 9.97
CA SER A 22 -9.63 -8.85 11.43
C SER A 22 -8.27 -9.11 12.07
N GLY A 23 -7.29 -9.58 11.31
CA GLY A 23 -5.90 -9.80 11.76
C GLY A 23 -4.98 -8.60 11.54
N PHE A 24 -5.47 -7.47 11.02
CA PHE A 24 -4.61 -6.33 10.73
C PHE A 24 -4.07 -5.69 12.02
N GLU A 25 -2.76 -5.44 12.01
CA GLU A 25 -2.04 -4.72 13.05
C GLU A 25 -1.54 -3.38 12.50
N THR A 26 -1.42 -2.38 13.39
CA THR A 26 -0.88 -1.06 13.03
C THR A 26 0.65 -1.11 13.00
N HIS A 27 1.24 -0.62 11.91
CA HIS A 27 2.69 -0.65 11.69
C HIS A 27 3.21 0.70 11.17
N PRO A 28 3.21 1.76 12.00
CA PRO A 28 3.70 3.08 11.59
C PRO A 28 5.16 3.07 11.12
N GLU A 29 5.97 2.10 11.56
CA GLU A 29 7.36 1.89 11.15
C GLU A 29 7.52 1.49 9.67
N TRP A 30 6.47 0.93 9.03
CA TRP A 30 6.52 0.48 7.63
C TRP A 30 6.48 1.61 6.60
N ALA A 31 6.25 2.86 7.02
CA ALA A 31 6.12 3.98 6.10
C ALA A 31 6.78 5.26 6.65
N ASP A 32 6.78 6.32 5.86
CA ASP A 32 7.16 7.64 6.36
C ASP A 32 6.14 8.21 7.33
N SER A 33 6.58 9.14 8.18
CA SER A 33 5.80 9.76 9.25
C SER A 33 4.55 10.52 8.78
N ILE A 34 4.43 10.78 7.48
CA ILE A 34 3.28 11.41 6.84
C ILE A 34 2.23 10.42 6.32
N CYS A 35 2.57 9.13 6.28
CA CYS A 35 1.72 8.03 5.83
C CYS A 35 1.23 7.19 7.02
N PHE A 36 0.23 6.35 6.77
CA PHE A 36 -0.31 5.43 7.78
C PHE A 36 -0.27 4.02 7.23
N ALA A 37 0.34 3.09 7.97
CA ALA A 37 0.50 1.72 7.53
C ALA A 37 -0.11 0.72 8.52
N ALA A 38 -0.75 -0.31 7.99
CA ALA A 38 -1.32 -1.42 8.72
C ALA A 38 -1.37 -2.67 7.83
N GLY A 39 -1.45 -3.86 8.43
CA GLY A 39 -1.52 -5.10 7.67
C GLY A 39 -1.20 -6.32 8.51
N ILE A 40 -0.89 -7.42 7.84
CA ILE A 40 -0.49 -8.68 8.44
C ILE A 40 0.94 -8.96 7.96
N PRO A 41 1.93 -9.06 8.87
CA PRO A 41 3.32 -9.33 8.51
C PRO A 41 3.45 -10.55 7.59
N GLY A 42 4.14 -10.39 6.46
CA GLY A 42 4.36 -11.46 5.49
C GLY A 42 3.15 -11.84 4.61
N GLU A 43 1.99 -11.20 4.78
CA GLU A 43 0.78 -11.49 3.99
C GLU A 43 0.26 -10.29 3.21
N VAL A 44 -0.02 -9.16 3.90
CA VAL A 44 -0.61 -7.97 3.29
C VAL A 44 -0.18 -6.70 4.01
N ARG A 45 0.04 -5.61 3.27
CA ARG A 45 0.28 -4.28 3.83
C ARG A 45 -0.53 -3.23 3.09
N PHE A 46 -1.21 -2.38 3.85
CA PHE A 46 -1.88 -1.19 3.35
C PHE A 46 -1.11 0.02 3.84
N VAL A 47 -0.68 0.87 2.90
CA VAL A 47 -0.07 2.17 3.21
C VAL A 47 -1.00 3.23 2.67
N TYR A 48 -1.67 3.96 3.55
CA TYR A 48 -2.50 5.11 3.20
C TYR A 48 -1.65 6.37 3.07
N LEU A 49 -1.69 6.95 1.88
CA LEU A 49 -1.04 8.20 1.50
C LEU A 49 -2.08 9.32 1.53
N PRO A 50 -2.13 10.14 2.58
CA PRO A 50 -3.02 11.29 2.58
C PRO A 50 -2.62 12.27 1.48
N ARG A 51 -3.56 13.13 1.06
CA ARG A 51 -3.32 14.26 0.13
C ARG A 51 -2.39 15.36 0.69
N ARG A 52 -1.51 15.02 1.64
CA ARG A 52 -0.47 15.89 2.17
C ARG A 52 0.80 15.54 1.40
N ASN A 53 1.47 16.55 0.84
CA ASN A 53 2.71 16.39 0.06
C ASN A 53 2.52 15.81 -1.37
N ILE A 54 1.46 16.22 -2.09
CA ILE A 54 1.18 15.90 -3.51
C ILE A 54 2.28 16.31 -4.52
N TYR A 55 3.34 16.97 -4.06
CA TYR A 55 4.51 17.35 -4.85
C TYR A 55 5.77 16.56 -4.48
N ASN A 56 5.65 15.50 -3.66
CA ASN A 56 6.75 14.59 -3.44
C ASN A 56 6.98 13.74 -4.69
N TRP A 57 7.97 14.13 -5.48
CA TRP A 57 8.34 13.49 -6.74
C TRP A 57 9.12 12.18 -6.57
N GLU A 58 9.56 11.86 -5.35
CA GLU A 58 10.30 10.64 -5.00
C GLU A 58 9.36 9.45 -4.69
N GLY A 59 8.09 9.72 -4.39
CA GLY A 59 7.09 8.70 -4.03
C GLY A 59 7.08 8.37 -2.53
N PRO A 60 6.16 7.49 -2.08
CA PRO A 60 6.13 7.03 -0.69
C PRO A 60 7.32 6.10 -0.39
N LEU A 61 8.05 6.33 0.69
CA LEU A 61 9.03 5.37 1.17
C LEU A 61 8.31 4.26 1.95
N VAL A 62 8.40 3.02 1.46
CA VAL A 62 7.95 1.82 2.19
C VAL A 62 9.17 1.12 2.77
N LYS A 63 9.09 0.81 4.06
CA LYS A 63 10.19 0.30 4.88
C LYS A 63 9.92 -1.14 5.33
N ASP A 64 11.00 -1.84 5.66
CA ASP A 64 10.98 -3.16 6.29
C ASP A 64 10.09 -4.17 5.58
N LEU A 65 10.01 -4.12 4.24
CA LEU A 65 9.32 -5.12 3.44
C LEU A 65 10.03 -6.47 3.63
N ASP A 66 9.26 -7.57 3.74
CA ASP A 66 9.87 -8.90 3.92
C ASP A 66 10.65 -9.28 2.65
N PRO A 67 11.99 -9.43 2.74
CA PRO A 67 12.82 -9.71 1.58
C PRO A 67 12.70 -11.15 1.08
N THR A 68 12.00 -12.03 1.81
CA THR A 68 11.77 -13.44 1.45
C THR A 68 10.45 -13.67 0.73
N VAL A 69 9.61 -12.63 0.63
CA VAL A 69 8.27 -12.71 0.05
C VAL A 69 8.24 -11.96 -1.28
N ASP A 70 7.62 -12.58 -2.29
CA ASP A 70 7.26 -11.89 -3.52
C ASP A 70 5.99 -11.06 -3.27
N TRP A 71 6.02 -9.77 -3.58
CA TRP A 71 4.92 -8.85 -3.32
C TRP A 71 4.29 -8.37 -4.62
N HIS A 72 3.00 -8.61 -4.80
CA HIS A 72 2.20 -7.93 -5.81
C HIS A 72 1.77 -6.57 -5.25
N VAL A 73 1.92 -5.51 -6.04
CA VAL A 73 1.71 -4.14 -5.57
C VAL A 73 0.81 -3.38 -6.53
N TYR A 74 -0.16 -2.65 -5.98
CA TYR A 74 -1.01 -1.77 -6.77
C TYR A 74 -1.48 -0.56 -5.95
N TYR A 75 -1.79 0.54 -6.63
CA TYR A 75 -2.49 1.67 -6.02
C TYR A 75 -3.99 1.49 -6.10
N PHE A 76 -4.69 1.73 -5.00
CA PHE A 76 -6.14 1.82 -4.93
C PHE A 76 -6.58 3.26 -4.71
N ASP A 77 -7.52 3.71 -5.53
CA ASP A 77 -8.17 5.01 -5.45
C ASP A 77 -9.36 4.94 -4.46
N PRO A 78 -9.26 5.50 -3.24
CA PRO A 78 -10.35 5.45 -2.27
C PRO A 78 -11.59 6.26 -2.71
N ALA A 79 -11.44 7.19 -3.66
CA ALA A 79 -12.53 8.01 -4.14
C ALA A 79 -13.37 7.31 -5.21
N THR A 80 -12.77 6.46 -6.05
CA THR A 80 -13.43 5.85 -7.21
C THR A 80 -13.38 4.32 -7.24
N GLY A 81 -12.50 3.69 -6.45
CA GLY A 81 -12.28 2.25 -6.42
C GLY A 81 -11.45 1.71 -7.58
N ARG A 82 -10.79 2.58 -8.35
CA ARG A 82 -9.87 2.18 -9.42
C ARG A 82 -8.57 1.62 -8.84
N GLU A 83 -8.02 0.64 -9.54
CA GLU A 83 -6.75 0.01 -9.20
C GLU A 83 -5.72 0.27 -10.30
N PHE A 84 -4.48 0.51 -9.91
CA PHE A 84 -3.36 0.77 -10.81
C PHE A 84 -2.20 -0.14 -10.44
N ASP A 85 -2.12 -1.27 -11.15
CA ASP A 85 -1.07 -2.27 -11.00
C ASP A 85 0.34 -1.67 -11.13
N GLN A 86 1.21 -2.02 -10.21
CA GLN A 86 2.63 -1.67 -10.20
C GLN A 86 3.53 -2.88 -10.52
N GLY A 87 2.94 -4.08 -10.61
CA GLY A 87 3.63 -5.34 -10.85
C GLY A 87 4.09 -6.02 -9.56
N THR A 88 4.99 -7.01 -9.73
CA THR A 88 5.51 -7.82 -8.63
C THR A 88 6.94 -7.41 -8.27
N ILE A 89 7.16 -7.10 -7.00
CA ILE A 89 8.50 -7.00 -6.42
C ILE A 89 8.94 -8.41 -6.04
N LYS A 90 10.04 -8.87 -6.62
CA LYS A 90 10.63 -10.16 -6.28
C LYS A 90 11.45 -10.07 -5.00
N ALA A 91 11.33 -11.09 -4.18
CA ALA A 91 12.17 -11.32 -3.02
C ALA A 91 13.66 -11.18 -3.41
N SER A 92 14.38 -10.24 -2.78
CA SER A 92 15.82 -10.06 -2.99
C SER A 92 16.58 -10.69 -1.83
N SER A 93 16.76 -12.00 -1.87
CA SER A 93 17.61 -12.71 -0.89
C SER A 93 19.10 -12.54 -1.25
N GLU A 94 19.64 -11.32 -1.21
CA GLU A 94 21.09 -11.15 -1.17
C GLU A 94 21.52 -10.92 0.28
N SER A 95 22.21 -11.93 0.82
CA SER A 95 22.67 -12.01 2.21
C SER A 95 23.44 -10.76 2.64
N GLY A 96 22.88 -10.01 3.59
CA GLY A 96 23.62 -8.96 4.29
C GLY A 96 22.77 -7.98 5.08
N ASP A 97 21.64 -7.56 4.51
CA ASP A 97 20.69 -6.66 5.18
C ASP A 97 19.38 -7.42 5.46
N ASN A 98 19.02 -7.53 6.74
CA ASN A 98 17.75 -8.14 7.17
C ASN A 98 16.52 -7.25 6.85
N THR A 99 16.69 -6.23 6.02
CA THR A 99 15.64 -5.29 5.59
C THR A 99 15.66 -5.19 4.07
N ALA A 100 14.49 -5.36 3.43
CA ALA A 100 14.38 -5.06 2.01
C ALA A 100 14.78 -3.60 1.76
N LYS A 101 15.50 -3.36 0.66
CA LYS A 101 15.81 -2.00 0.22
C LYS A 101 14.51 -1.21 0.10
N PRO A 102 14.49 0.06 0.52
CA PRO A 102 13.31 0.90 0.32
C PRO A 102 12.95 0.90 -1.16
N VAL A 103 11.68 0.63 -1.44
CA VAL A 103 11.19 0.49 -2.81
C VAL A 103 10.61 1.84 -3.23
N ASP A 104 11.23 2.46 -4.23
CA ASP A 104 10.72 3.67 -4.86
C ASP A 104 9.64 3.29 -5.88
N PHE A 105 8.38 3.63 -5.57
CA PHE A 105 7.24 3.32 -6.44
C PHE A 105 7.12 4.31 -7.59
N LYS A 106 6.64 3.81 -8.75
CA LYS A 106 6.50 4.66 -9.94
C LYS A 106 5.58 5.84 -9.65
N LYS A 107 6.12 7.02 -9.94
CA LYS A 107 5.55 8.38 -9.87
C LYS A 107 4.17 8.61 -10.54
N ASN A 108 3.61 7.62 -11.23
CA ASN A 108 2.44 7.78 -12.10
C ASN A 108 1.12 7.53 -11.38
N VAL A 109 0.92 8.13 -10.20
CA VAL A 109 -0.45 8.26 -9.69
C VAL A 109 -1.21 9.25 -10.60
N PRO A 110 -2.38 8.89 -11.14
CA PRO A 110 -3.06 9.70 -12.17
C PRO A 110 -3.49 11.10 -11.72
N SER A 111 -3.59 11.36 -10.42
CA SER A 111 -4.12 12.61 -9.88
C SER A 111 -3.55 12.97 -8.50
N PRO A 112 -3.49 14.27 -8.16
CA PRO A 112 -3.04 14.78 -6.86
C PRO A 112 -4.13 14.64 -5.79
N GLN A 113 -4.36 13.39 -5.37
CA GLN A 113 -5.33 12.97 -4.36
C GLN A 113 -4.68 12.00 -3.36
N ASP A 114 -5.46 11.52 -2.41
CA ASP A 114 -5.09 10.42 -1.51
C ASP A 114 -5.14 9.06 -2.22
N TRP A 115 -4.29 8.14 -1.75
CA TRP A 115 -4.14 6.81 -2.33
C TRP A 115 -3.94 5.78 -1.22
N VAL A 116 -4.32 4.53 -1.50
CA VAL A 116 -3.89 3.38 -0.69
C VAL A 116 -2.94 2.56 -1.55
N LEU A 117 -1.69 2.41 -1.13
CA LEU A 117 -0.76 1.49 -1.74
C LEU A 117 -0.91 0.14 -1.05
N VAL A 118 -1.27 -0.88 -1.83
CA VAL A 118 -1.52 -2.24 -1.33
C VAL A 118 -0.39 -3.14 -1.76
N PHE A 119 0.13 -3.90 -0.80
CA PHE A 119 1.07 -5.00 -0.99
C PHE A 119 0.38 -6.26 -0.58
N GLU A 120 0.37 -7.25 -1.45
CA GLU A 120 -0.12 -8.58 -1.12
C GLU A 120 0.91 -9.62 -1.54
N LYS A 121 1.08 -10.64 -0.70
CA LYS A 121 1.97 -11.75 -1.02
C LYS A 121 1.51 -12.45 -2.29
N THR A 122 2.45 -12.63 -3.22
CA THR A 122 2.22 -13.40 -4.44
C THR A 122 2.33 -14.89 -4.13
N GLY A 123 1.18 -15.58 -4.12
CA GLY A 123 1.10 -17.03 -4.19
C GLY A 123 1.27 -17.80 -2.87
N TYR A 124 0.46 -18.85 -2.75
CA TYR A 124 0.82 -20.09 -2.10
C TYR A 124 1.60 -20.97 -3.09
#